data_AF-A0A3B0PIU0-F1
#
_entry.id   AF-A0A3B0PIU0-F1
#
_cell.length_a   1.000
_cell.length_b   1.000
_cell.length_c   1.000
_cell.angle_alpha   90.00
_cell.angle_beta   90.00
_cell.angle_gamma   90.00
#
_symmetry.space_group_name_H-M   'P 1'
#
loop_
_entity.id
_entity.type
_entity.pdbx_description
1 polymer ?
#
loop_
_entity_poly.entity_id
_entity_poly.type
_entity_poly.pdbx_seq_one_letter_code
_entity_poly.pdbx_strand_id
1 'polypeptide(L)'
;MNNQRVVIRTLDIGGDKTLKYYKFPEELNPFLGFRAIRFCLQNEDVFKTQLKALIRASEFGRVSVMFPMITTLDEFLRAKNTFEECYKEVSSANPKVAKREDIELGLMIETPAAAVLTEQFCKYADFVSIGTNDLIQYSMASDRMNENVSYLYQPLNPSILKLVKMIIDGAHKYGKW
;
A
#
# COMPACT_ATOMS: atom_id res chain seq x y z
N MET A 1 2.97 -21.27 -4.54
CA MET A 1 1.72 -21.37 -3.75
C MET A 1 0.58 -21.99 -4.58
N ASN A 2 0.73 -23.16 -5.22
CA ASN A 2 -0.33 -23.89 -5.95
C ASN A 2 -1.43 -23.03 -6.63
N ASN A 3 -1.03 -22.01 -7.41
CA ASN A 3 -1.91 -21.05 -8.08
C ASN A 3 -2.81 -20.15 -7.20
N GLN A 4 -2.58 -20.10 -5.89
CA GLN A 4 -3.21 -19.14 -4.97
C GLN A 4 -2.63 -17.73 -5.20
N ARG A 5 -3.49 -16.72 -5.00
CA ARG A 5 -3.12 -15.30 -5.08
C ARG A 5 -2.11 -14.94 -3.99
N VAL A 6 -1.03 -14.26 -4.37
CA VAL A 6 -0.05 -13.68 -3.45
C VAL A 6 -0.10 -12.16 -3.59
N VAL A 7 -0.61 -11.49 -2.56
CA VAL A 7 -0.60 -10.03 -2.48
C VAL A 7 0.75 -9.58 -1.92
N ILE A 8 1.55 -8.93 -2.76
CA ILE A 8 2.87 -8.44 -2.37
C ILE A 8 2.76 -6.93 -2.13
N ARG A 9 3.04 -6.53 -0.89
CA ARG A 9 3.16 -5.12 -0.52
C ARG A 9 4.50 -4.58 -1.00
N THR A 10 4.48 -3.42 -1.66
CA THR A 10 5.73 -2.74 -2.03
C THR A 10 6.46 -2.24 -0.78
N LEU A 11 7.67 -1.73 -0.98
CA LEU A 11 8.58 -1.34 0.10
C LEU A 11 7.89 -0.38 1.11
N ASP A 12 7.76 -0.83 2.36
CA ASP A 12 7.24 -0.08 3.50
C ASP A 12 8.33 0.02 4.57
N ILE A 13 9.23 0.98 4.37
CA ILE A 13 10.35 1.33 5.25
C ILE A 13 10.25 2.80 5.66
N GLY A 14 10.93 3.17 6.74
CA GLY A 14 10.70 4.42 7.46
C GLY A 14 9.73 4.23 8.62
N GLY A 15 9.61 5.23 9.50
CA GLY A 15 8.98 5.02 10.81
C GLY A 15 9.92 4.28 11.75
N ASP A 16 9.50 3.10 12.20
CA ASP A 16 10.27 2.16 13.04
C ASP A 16 11.24 1.26 12.25
N LYS A 17 11.05 1.14 10.93
CA LYS A 17 11.81 0.22 10.06
C LYS A 17 12.97 0.91 9.36
N THR A 18 14.19 0.68 9.85
CA THR A 18 15.43 1.24 9.27
C THR A 18 16.18 0.23 8.40
N LEU A 19 17.03 0.72 7.51
CA LEU A 19 17.91 -0.10 6.66
C LEU A 19 19.38 0.20 6.99
N LYS A 20 20.19 -0.83 7.21
CA LYS A 20 21.62 -0.65 7.54
C LYS A 20 22.41 0.11 6.47
N TYR A 21 22.00 -0.01 5.20
CA TYR A 21 22.67 0.58 4.04
C TYR A 21 22.03 1.87 3.54
N TYR A 22 20.95 2.34 4.15
CA TYR A 22 20.27 3.57 3.75
C TYR A 22 19.97 4.44 4.95
N LYS A 23 20.55 5.65 4.97
CA LYS A 23 20.33 6.61 6.05
C LYS A 23 19.16 7.53 5.68
N PHE A 24 18.04 7.35 6.36
CA PHE A 24 16.93 8.28 6.30
C PHE A 24 17.32 9.62 6.93
N PRO A 25 16.75 10.75 6.45
CA PRO A 25 16.80 12.00 7.19
C PRO A 25 16.27 11.81 8.61
N GLU A 26 16.85 12.50 9.58
CA GLU A 26 16.27 12.53 10.93
C GLU A 26 14.95 13.32 10.90
N GLU A 27 13.90 12.72 11.43
CA GLU A 27 12.57 13.32 11.49
C GLU A 27 12.09 13.30 12.95
N LEU A 28 11.46 14.38 13.39
CA LEU A 28 10.85 14.44 14.73
C LEU A 28 9.75 13.40 14.91
N ASN A 29 9.01 13.09 13.84
CA ASN A 29 7.90 12.14 13.84
C ASN A 29 8.00 11.18 12.64
N PRO A 30 8.88 10.16 12.69
CA PRO A 30 9.11 9.26 11.56
C PRO A 30 7.84 8.54 11.06
N PHE A 31 6.90 8.24 11.96
CA PHE A 31 5.61 7.66 11.57
C PHE A 31 4.74 8.61 10.74
N LEU A 32 4.91 9.93 10.84
CA LEU A 32 4.18 10.91 10.02
C LEU A 32 4.97 11.38 8.80
N GLY A 33 6.20 10.87 8.63
CA GLY A 33 7.21 11.43 7.74
C GLY A 33 7.42 10.70 6.42
N PHE A 34 8.67 10.71 5.98
CA PHE A 34 9.15 10.24 4.68
C PHE A 34 9.36 8.72 4.68
N ARG A 35 8.26 7.97 4.50
CA ARG A 35 8.24 6.50 4.50
C ARG A 35 7.47 5.90 3.32
N ALA A 36 7.67 4.61 3.09
CA ALA A 36 6.83 3.78 2.23
C ALA A 36 6.62 4.36 0.81
N ILE A 37 5.38 4.55 0.35
CA ILE A 37 5.12 5.04 -1.01
C ILE A 37 5.71 6.44 -1.26
N ARG A 38 5.80 7.30 -0.25
CA ARG A 38 6.41 8.64 -0.37
C ARG A 38 7.89 8.52 -0.68
N PHE A 39 8.57 7.59 0.00
CA PHE A 39 9.95 7.25 -0.30
C PHE A 39 10.10 6.71 -1.73
N CYS A 40 9.24 5.76 -2.13
CA CYS A 40 9.27 5.15 -3.46
C CYS A 40 9.04 6.15 -4.60
N LEU A 41 8.08 7.07 -4.46
CA LEU A 41 7.75 8.08 -5.46
C LEU A 41 8.83 9.17 -5.61
N GLN A 42 9.64 9.38 -4.56
CA GLN A 42 10.80 10.28 -4.63
C GLN A 42 12.08 9.58 -5.10
N ASN A 43 12.14 8.25 -4.99
CA ASN A 43 13.28 7.41 -5.37
C ASN A 43 12.85 6.38 -6.42
N GLU A 44 12.45 6.88 -7.60
CA GLU A 44 11.84 6.04 -8.64
C GLU A 44 12.71 4.84 -9.06
N ASP A 45 14.03 4.94 -9.07
CA ASP A 45 14.90 3.83 -9.46
C ASP A 45 14.72 2.61 -8.54
N VAL A 46 14.62 2.84 -7.24
CA VAL A 46 14.35 1.78 -6.24
C VAL A 46 12.96 1.19 -6.46
N PHE A 47 11.97 2.06 -6.70
CA PHE A 47 10.60 1.64 -6.90
C PHE A 47 10.41 0.83 -8.18
N LYS A 48 10.89 1.35 -9.32
CA LYS A 48 10.88 0.69 -10.63
C LYS A 48 11.62 -0.64 -10.58
N THR A 49 12.73 -0.74 -9.85
CA THR A 49 13.45 -2.01 -9.64
C THR A 49 12.54 -3.06 -8.99
N GLN A 50 11.84 -2.69 -7.91
CA GLN A 50 10.91 -3.59 -7.23
C GLN A 50 9.73 -3.96 -8.14
N LEU A 51 9.10 -2.99 -8.80
CA LEU A 51 7.94 -3.25 -9.66
C LEU A 51 8.29 -4.19 -10.82
N LYS A 52 9.41 -3.93 -11.52
CA LYS A 52 9.90 -4.81 -12.59
C LYS A 52 10.16 -6.23 -12.09
N ALA A 53 10.67 -6.39 -10.87
CA ALA A 53 10.86 -7.71 -10.27
C ALA A 53 9.53 -8.42 -10.00
N LEU A 54 8.53 -7.71 -9.48
CA LEU A 54 7.18 -8.26 -9.24
C LEU A 54 6.48 -8.65 -10.56
N ILE A 55 6.61 -7.84 -11.61
CA ILE A 55 6.07 -8.14 -12.94
C ILE A 55 6.74 -9.40 -13.51
N ARG A 56 8.07 -9.52 -13.43
CA ARG A 56 8.77 -10.76 -13.85
C ARG A 56 8.31 -11.98 -13.04
N ALA A 57 8.07 -11.81 -11.74
CA ALA A 57 7.62 -12.91 -10.89
C ALA A 57 6.21 -13.43 -11.26
N SER A 58 5.39 -12.62 -11.94
CA SER A 58 4.05 -13.01 -12.39
C SER A 58 4.05 -14.17 -13.41
N GLU A 59 5.18 -14.43 -14.08
CA GLU A 59 5.37 -15.63 -14.93
C GLU A 59 5.17 -16.93 -14.12
N PHE A 60 5.45 -16.92 -12.82
CA PHE A 60 5.48 -18.11 -11.98
C PHE A 60 4.24 -18.28 -11.09
N GLY A 61 3.28 -17.35 -11.14
CA GLY A 61 2.06 -17.44 -10.35
C GLY A 61 1.25 -16.16 -10.26
N ARG A 62 0.12 -16.25 -9.56
CA ARG A 62 -0.85 -15.16 -9.42
C ARG A 62 -0.37 -14.09 -8.43
N VAL A 63 0.33 -13.10 -8.94
CA VAL A 63 0.84 -11.95 -8.18
C VAL A 63 -0.18 -10.80 -8.21
N SER A 64 -0.43 -10.21 -7.05
CA SER A 64 -1.12 -8.91 -6.92
C SER A 64 -0.18 -7.94 -6.21
N VAL A 65 -0.20 -6.67 -6.57
CA VAL A 65 0.68 -5.64 -6.00
C VAL A 65 -0.14 -4.67 -5.17
N MET A 66 0.36 -4.33 -3.99
CA MET A 66 -0.30 -3.39 -3.09
C MET A 66 0.63 -2.28 -2.63
N PHE A 67 0.16 -1.03 -2.71
CA PHE A 67 0.92 0.13 -2.26
C PHE A 67 0.58 0.51 -0.80
N PRO A 68 1.58 0.61 0.10
CA PRO A 68 1.43 1.07 1.48
C PRO A 68 1.34 2.59 1.59
N MET A 69 0.83 3.09 2.71
CA MET A 69 0.84 4.49 3.15
C MET A 69 0.23 5.49 2.14
N ILE A 70 -0.67 5.02 1.28
CA ILE A 70 -1.44 5.88 0.40
C ILE A 70 -2.32 6.80 1.28
N THR A 71 -2.23 8.09 1.02
CA THR A 71 -3.04 9.12 1.69
C THR A 71 -3.97 9.82 0.69
N THR A 72 -3.48 10.04 -0.53
CA THR A 72 -4.17 10.80 -1.58
C THR A 72 -4.39 9.98 -2.84
N LEU A 73 -5.39 10.37 -3.64
CA LEU A 73 -5.65 9.73 -4.93
C LEU A 73 -4.47 9.93 -5.91
N ASP A 74 -3.81 11.09 -5.86
CA ASP A 74 -2.66 11.39 -6.71
C ASP A 74 -1.49 10.43 -6.46
N GLU A 75 -1.16 10.14 -5.20
CA GLU A 75 -0.13 9.14 -4.85
C GLU A 75 -0.44 7.77 -5.47
N PHE A 76 -1.70 7.33 -5.38
CA PHE A 76 -2.11 6.04 -5.96
C PHE A 76 -2.01 6.05 -7.48
N LEU A 77 -2.47 7.11 -8.13
CA LEU A 77 -2.42 7.24 -9.59
C LEU A 77 -0.98 7.32 -10.10
N ARG A 78 -0.09 8.06 -9.42
CA ARG A 78 1.34 8.10 -9.73
C ARG A 78 1.96 6.72 -9.61
N ALA A 79 1.71 6.01 -8.51
CA ALA A 79 2.23 4.66 -8.30
C ALA A 79 1.73 3.67 -9.37
N LYS A 80 0.45 3.75 -9.71
CA LYS A 80 -0.16 2.95 -10.79
C LYS A 80 0.49 3.27 -12.14
N ASN A 81 0.67 4.54 -12.49
CA ASN A 81 1.32 4.93 -13.73
C ASN A 81 2.76 4.40 -13.82
N THR A 82 3.53 4.49 -12.73
CA THR A 82 4.88 3.90 -12.66
C THR A 82 4.86 2.38 -12.87
N PHE A 83 3.86 1.68 -12.34
CA PHE A 83 3.67 0.25 -12.62
C PHE A 83 3.38 0.00 -14.10
N GLU A 84 2.49 0.79 -14.74
CA GLU A 84 2.17 0.64 -16.17
C GLU A 84 3.41 0.84 -17.06
N GLU A 85 4.24 1.83 -16.75
CA GLU A 85 5.53 2.04 -17.42
C GLU A 85 6.42 0.80 -17.31
N CYS A 86 6.61 0.30 -16.09
CA CYS A 86 7.42 -0.89 -15.83
C CYS A 86 6.86 -2.14 -16.54
N TYR A 87 5.54 -2.28 -16.56
CA TYR A 87 4.87 -3.40 -17.22
C TYR A 87 5.17 -3.40 -18.71
N LYS A 88 5.00 -2.27 -19.40
CA LYS A 88 5.30 -2.15 -20.83
C LYS A 88 6.74 -2.52 -21.16
N GLU A 89 7.70 -2.04 -20.35
CA GLU A 89 9.11 -2.36 -20.53
C GLU A 89 9.39 -3.85 -20.36
N VAL A 90 8.87 -4.46 -19.29
CA VAL A 90 9.13 -5.86 -18.98
C VAL A 90 8.40 -6.80 -19.95
N SER A 91 7.14 -6.54 -20.27
CA SER A 91 6.35 -7.41 -21.16
C SER A 91 6.88 -7.40 -22.59
N SER A 92 7.46 -6.29 -23.04
CA SER A 92 8.12 -6.21 -24.36
C SER A 92 9.39 -7.05 -24.43
N ALA A 93 10.11 -7.21 -23.31
CA ALA A 93 11.34 -8.00 -23.23
C ALA A 93 11.11 -9.46 -22.79
N ASN A 94 10.04 -9.74 -22.05
CA ASN A 94 9.67 -11.07 -21.58
C ASN A 94 8.17 -11.33 -21.84
N PRO A 95 7.81 -12.00 -22.95
CA PRO A 95 6.41 -12.28 -23.28
C PRO A 95 5.75 -13.34 -22.39
N LYS A 96 6.49 -13.96 -21.45
CA LYS A 96 5.97 -15.00 -20.55
C LYS A 96 5.34 -14.45 -19.27
N VAL A 97 5.50 -13.16 -18.96
CA VAL A 97 4.85 -12.55 -17.80
C VAL A 97 3.33 -12.62 -17.95
N ALA A 98 2.61 -12.59 -16.82
CA ALA A 98 1.16 -12.59 -16.84
C ALA A 98 0.63 -11.37 -17.62
N LYS A 99 -0.58 -11.51 -18.20
CA LYS A 99 -1.22 -10.38 -18.88
C LYS A 99 -1.48 -9.27 -17.87
N ARG A 100 -1.54 -8.03 -18.37
CA ARG A 100 -1.67 -6.84 -17.52
C ARG A 100 -2.90 -6.97 -16.62
N GLU A 101 -4.03 -7.33 -17.20
CA GLU A 101 -5.33 -7.49 -16.54
C GLU A 101 -5.35 -8.56 -15.44
N ASP A 102 -4.39 -9.51 -15.45
CA ASP A 102 -4.29 -10.57 -14.45
C ASP A 102 -3.47 -10.14 -13.22
N ILE A 103 -2.75 -9.01 -13.30
CA ILE A 103 -1.98 -8.44 -12.19
C ILE A 103 -2.80 -7.34 -11.51
N GLU A 104 -3.52 -7.73 -10.46
CA GLU A 104 -4.34 -6.82 -9.67
C GLU A 104 -3.48 -5.80 -8.89
N LEU A 105 -3.84 -4.52 -8.96
CA LEU A 105 -3.22 -3.43 -8.22
C LEU A 105 -4.17 -2.91 -7.14
N GLY A 106 -3.74 -2.98 -5.90
CA GLY A 106 -4.50 -2.49 -4.75
C GLY A 106 -3.71 -1.51 -3.90
N LEU A 107 -4.34 -1.08 -2.82
CA LEU A 107 -3.73 -0.23 -1.81
C LEU A 107 -4.04 -0.73 -0.41
N MET A 108 -3.09 -0.50 0.48
CA MET A 108 -3.31 -0.68 1.91
C MET A 108 -4.02 0.57 2.45
N ILE A 109 -5.25 0.40 2.93
CA ILE A 109 -5.99 1.45 3.61
C ILE A 109 -5.53 1.45 5.07
N GLU A 110 -4.54 2.29 5.34
CA GLU A 110 -3.94 2.44 6.66
C GLU A 110 -3.84 3.89 7.13
N THR A 111 -4.32 4.84 6.33
CA THR A 111 -4.49 6.24 6.73
C THR A 111 -5.98 6.58 6.87
N PRO A 112 -6.37 7.45 7.83
CA PRO A 112 -7.78 7.86 7.97
C PRO A 112 -8.30 8.56 6.70
N ALA A 113 -7.45 9.32 6.02
CA ALA A 113 -7.76 9.96 4.75
C ALA A 113 -8.12 8.92 3.66
N ALA A 114 -7.33 7.85 3.55
CA ALA A 114 -7.61 6.78 2.60
C ALA A 114 -8.93 6.06 2.91
N ALA A 115 -9.22 5.84 4.20
CA ALA A 115 -10.48 5.24 4.63
C ALA A 115 -11.69 6.06 4.18
N VAL A 116 -11.68 7.37 4.41
CA VAL A 116 -12.78 8.29 4.02
C VAL A 116 -12.96 8.34 2.51
N LEU A 117 -11.87 8.22 1.74
CA LEU A 117 -11.89 8.31 0.28
C LEU A 117 -11.95 6.94 -0.43
N THR A 118 -12.26 5.85 0.28
CA THR A 118 -12.23 4.48 -0.27
C THR A 118 -13.00 4.35 -1.59
N GLU A 119 -14.19 4.93 -1.69
CA GLU A 119 -14.99 4.92 -2.93
C GLU A 119 -14.24 5.55 -4.12
N GLN A 120 -13.46 6.60 -3.88
CA GLN A 120 -12.70 7.29 -4.93
C GLN A 120 -11.53 6.44 -5.40
N PHE A 121 -10.83 5.77 -4.47
CA PHE A 121 -9.77 4.84 -4.80
C PHE A 121 -10.29 3.63 -5.60
N CYS A 122 -11.45 3.08 -5.23
CA CYS A 122 -12.01 1.88 -5.87
C CYS A 122 -12.46 2.08 -7.32
N LYS A 123 -12.48 3.32 -7.83
CA LYS A 123 -12.60 3.61 -9.26
C LYS A 123 -11.36 3.20 -10.06
N TYR A 124 -10.20 3.09 -9.40
CA TYR A 124 -8.90 2.87 -10.02
C TYR A 124 -8.15 1.65 -9.48
N ALA A 125 -8.44 1.25 -8.24
CA ALA A 125 -7.87 0.08 -7.58
C ALA A 125 -8.70 -1.18 -7.84
N ASP A 126 -8.03 -2.32 -7.87
CA ASP A 126 -8.66 -3.64 -8.05
C ASP A 126 -9.12 -4.22 -6.70
N PHE A 127 -8.45 -3.84 -5.61
CA PHE A 127 -8.77 -4.26 -4.25
C PHE A 127 -8.21 -3.29 -3.21
N VAL A 128 -8.69 -3.44 -1.98
CA VAL A 128 -8.17 -2.75 -0.80
C VAL A 128 -7.76 -3.75 0.27
N SER A 129 -6.80 -3.39 1.12
CA SER A 129 -6.45 -4.18 2.30
C SER A 129 -6.36 -3.27 3.51
N ILE A 130 -7.01 -3.61 4.61
CA ILE A 130 -7.00 -2.76 5.80
C ILE A 130 -5.74 -3.02 6.61
N GLY A 131 -4.88 -2.00 6.74
CA GLY A 131 -3.72 -2.01 7.62
C GLY A 131 -4.11 -1.47 8.99
N THR A 132 -4.73 -2.30 9.84
CA THR A 132 -5.31 -1.83 11.11
C THR A 132 -4.28 -1.22 12.06
N ASN A 133 -3.02 -1.68 12.02
CA ASN A 133 -2.00 -1.18 12.93
C ASN A 133 -1.77 0.33 12.77
N ASP A 134 -1.55 0.75 11.54
CA ASP A 134 -1.31 2.15 11.19
C ASP A 134 -2.65 2.92 11.19
N LEU A 135 -3.76 2.29 10.77
CA LEU A 135 -5.09 2.92 10.82
C LEU A 135 -5.50 3.30 12.25
N ILE A 136 -5.30 2.42 13.23
CA ILE A 136 -5.59 2.69 14.64
C ILE A 136 -4.67 3.80 15.14
N GLN A 137 -3.37 3.69 14.90
CA GLN A 137 -2.39 4.67 15.34
C GLN A 137 -2.73 6.08 14.86
N TYR A 138 -3.02 6.26 13.57
CA TYR A 138 -3.31 7.58 13.01
C TYR A 138 -4.72 8.07 13.35
N SER A 139 -5.71 7.18 13.46
CA SER A 139 -7.08 7.58 13.81
C SER A 139 -7.21 7.97 15.29
N MET A 140 -6.43 7.33 16.16
CA MET A 140 -6.41 7.59 17.60
C MET A 140 -5.31 8.56 18.02
N ALA A 141 -4.50 9.04 17.07
CA ALA A 141 -3.33 9.89 17.30
C ALA A 141 -2.40 9.34 18.41
N SER A 142 -2.16 8.02 18.40
CA SER A 142 -1.42 7.31 19.43
C SER A 142 -0.40 6.37 18.81
N ASP A 143 0.89 6.63 19.04
CA ASP A 143 1.98 5.75 18.61
C ASP A 143 1.84 4.37 19.26
N ARG A 144 1.78 3.31 18.44
CA ARG A 144 1.64 1.92 18.89
C ARG A 144 2.83 1.43 19.72
N MET A 145 3.99 2.08 19.60
CA MET A 145 5.21 1.76 20.33
C MET A 145 5.33 2.54 21.65
N ASN A 146 4.45 3.50 21.90
CA ASN A 146 4.52 4.36 23.09
C ASN A 146 3.68 3.80 24.24
N GLU A 147 4.34 3.20 25.23
CA GLU A 147 3.70 2.56 26.37
C GLU A 147 2.80 3.52 27.19
N ASN A 148 3.17 4.80 27.29
CA ASN A 148 2.42 5.80 28.06
C ASN A 148 1.01 6.08 27.51
N VAL A 149 0.81 5.84 26.21
CA VAL A 149 -0.48 6.06 25.52
C VAL A 149 -1.07 4.78 24.96
N SER A 150 -0.51 3.62 25.30
CA SER A 150 -0.96 2.30 24.82
C SER A 150 -2.45 2.03 25.07
N TYR A 151 -3.04 2.64 26.12
CA TYR A 151 -4.47 2.56 26.42
C TYR A 151 -5.39 3.17 25.33
N LEU A 152 -4.85 4.02 24.43
CA LEU A 152 -5.56 4.58 23.28
C LEU A 152 -5.52 3.65 22.05
N TYR A 153 -4.61 2.67 22.02
CA TYR A 153 -4.57 1.68 20.96
C TYR A 153 -5.71 0.67 21.15
N GLN A 154 -6.88 1.00 20.63
CA GLN A 154 -8.14 0.28 20.85
C GLN A 154 -8.69 -0.31 19.54
N PRO A 155 -8.32 -1.54 19.16
CA PRO A 155 -8.78 -2.16 17.92
C PRO A 155 -10.30 -2.29 17.80
N LEU A 156 -10.99 -2.42 18.93
CA LEU A 156 -12.44 -2.57 19.02
C LEU A 156 -13.18 -1.25 19.30
N ASN A 157 -12.48 -0.11 19.25
CA ASN A 157 -13.15 1.18 19.42
C ASN A 157 -14.19 1.38 18.29
N PRO A 158 -15.40 1.87 18.60
CA PRO A 158 -16.43 2.13 17.59
C PRO A 158 -15.97 3.03 16.44
N SER A 159 -15.02 3.96 16.65
CA SER A 159 -14.46 4.78 15.57
C SER A 159 -13.74 3.93 14.52
N ILE A 160 -12.89 2.99 14.96
CA ILE A 160 -12.13 2.07 14.10
C ILE A 160 -13.07 1.13 13.38
N LEU A 161 -14.04 0.54 14.07
CA LEU A 161 -15.03 -0.36 13.45
C LEU A 161 -15.88 0.36 12.39
N LYS A 162 -16.22 1.63 12.60
CA LYS A 162 -16.90 2.47 11.59
C LYS A 162 -16.01 2.73 10.38
N LEU A 163 -14.71 3.00 10.58
CA LEU A 163 -13.77 3.13 9.46
C LEU A 163 -13.65 1.83 8.67
N VAL A 164 -13.49 0.68 9.34
CA VAL A 164 -13.46 -0.65 8.71
C VAL A 164 -14.72 -0.89 7.87
N LYS A 165 -15.91 -0.63 8.45
CA LYS A 165 -17.17 -0.75 7.72
C LYS A 165 -17.22 0.16 6.50
N MET A 166 -16.84 1.43 6.64
CA MET A 166 -16.84 2.40 5.53
C MET A 166 -15.91 1.96 4.39
N ILE A 167 -14.75 1.37 4.72
CA ILE A 167 -13.82 0.83 3.72
C ILE A 167 -14.46 -0.35 2.97
N ILE A 168 -15.01 -1.32 3.70
CA ILE A 168 -15.63 -2.52 3.12
C ILE A 168 -16.81 -2.13 2.23
N ASP A 169 -17.72 -1.28 2.74
CA ASP A 169 -18.88 -0.82 1.99
C ASP A 169 -18.44 -0.04 0.73
N GLY A 170 -17.42 0.81 0.86
CA GLY A 170 -16.85 1.58 -0.24
C GLY A 170 -16.24 0.71 -1.34
N ALA A 171 -15.56 -0.39 -0.98
CA ALA A 171 -15.01 -1.34 -1.92
C ALA A 171 -16.11 -2.15 -2.63
N HIS A 172 -17.05 -2.71 -1.87
CA HIS A 172 -18.15 -3.50 -2.42
C HIS A 172 -19.04 -2.71 -3.38
N LYS A 173 -19.23 -1.40 -3.14
CA LYS A 173 -19.99 -0.51 -4.03
C LYS A 173 -19.44 -0.48 -5.46
N TYR A 174 -18.14 -0.71 -5.64
CA TYR A 174 -17.46 -0.75 -6.95
C TYR A 174 -17.11 -2.18 -7.39
N GLY A 175 -17.67 -3.20 -6.72
CA GLY A 175 -17.37 -4.61 -6.99
C GLY A 175 -15.92 -4.99 -6.67
N LYS A 176 -15.25 -4.24 -5.79
CA LYS A 176 -13.90 -4.51 -5.30
C LYS A 176 -13.94 -5.27 -3.99
N TRP A 177 -12.81 -5.85 -3.60
CA TRP A 177 -12.67 -6.68 -2.40
C TRP A 177 -11.59 -6.15 -1.45
#